data_AF-A0A939B980-F1
#
_entry.id   AF-A0A939B980-F1
#
_cell.length_a   1.000
_cell.length_b   1.000
_cell.length_c   1.000
_cell.angle_alpha   90.00
_cell.angle_beta   90.00
_cell.angle_gamma   90.00
#
_symmetry.space_group_name_H-M   'P 1'
#
loop_
_entity.id
_entity.type
_entity.pdbx_description
1 polymer ?
#
loop_
_entity_poly.entity_id
_entity_poly.type
_entity_poly.pdbx_seq_one_letter_code
_entity_poly.pdbx_strand_id
1 'polypeptide(L)'
;MEDYKNKTKYTVCKSTLYKVPCVGYIVQCRKNDTFGIIYGARDCYERTLRYDGIINLFYFKKEKYITYKPFTIVSYLQETYYNCNKKEVSDIIAINEFQFISTDANSKSKLRENGLYYTDKNWKLMKNAIPFIEKSFDDTCIAIMHPQINRQKNCVEYYVSMFFDILIEINKPVSSILSCYFNLNKLRIYEKTLPMNFVANKISKIHRYVKNLNIRDEAQKFISGHSGYFKSCPGSDDMFIMTNYKMTTSKDEFIKSLVTLEEKTNYRSCVGRGLGDDDYDNIDETETEKLRNELCENYDKDKHFAFLLTSFIENIRDNTAIYKIAKDKIYSFINKNDIELFHKILKEDNYKRIVEEFNKHNYRLVCIDR
;
A
#
# COMPACT_ATOMS: atom_id res chain seq x y z
N MET A 1 1.25 42.47 -6.73
CA MET A 1 0.72 41.11 -6.49
C MET A 1 1.74 40.14 -7.06
N GLU A 2 2.75 39.80 -6.26
CA GLU A 2 3.75 38.80 -6.64
C GLU A 2 3.18 37.40 -6.43
N ASP A 3 3.21 36.63 -7.51
CA ASP A 3 3.00 35.20 -7.56
C ASP A 3 3.91 34.49 -6.54
N TYR A 4 3.34 34.04 -5.42
CA TYR A 4 3.96 33.04 -4.53
C TYR A 4 4.00 31.69 -5.25
N LYS A 5 4.83 31.56 -6.30
CA LYS A 5 5.14 30.29 -6.94
C LYS A 5 5.92 29.43 -5.94
N ASN A 6 5.35 28.27 -5.63
CA ASN A 6 5.93 27.17 -4.86
C ASN A 6 7.45 27.04 -5.09
N LYS A 7 8.27 27.63 -4.20
CA LYS A 7 9.72 27.39 -4.19
C LYS A 7 9.95 25.95 -3.76
N THR A 8 10.34 25.11 -4.70
CA THR A 8 10.81 23.75 -4.44
C THR A 8 12.13 23.81 -3.67
N LYS A 9 12.25 23.06 -2.57
CA LYS A 9 13.40 23.18 -1.66
C LYS A 9 14.68 22.54 -2.24
N TYR A 10 14.55 21.40 -2.92
CA TYR A 10 15.69 20.61 -3.42
C TYR A 10 15.51 20.17 -4.87
N THR A 11 16.63 20.03 -5.58
CA THR A 11 16.70 19.30 -6.86
C THR A 11 16.71 17.80 -6.57
N VAL A 12 15.84 17.02 -7.22
CA VAL A 12 15.80 15.56 -7.03
C VAL A 12 16.81 14.89 -7.96
N CYS A 13 17.77 14.18 -7.40
CA CYS A 13 18.80 13.46 -8.13
C CYS A 13 18.43 11.98 -8.34
N LYS A 14 19.08 11.34 -9.31
CA LYS A 14 19.03 9.88 -9.45
C LYS A 14 19.80 9.26 -8.27
N SER A 15 19.19 8.26 -7.62
CA SER A 15 19.82 7.55 -6.51
C SER A 15 21.08 6.83 -6.95
N THR A 16 22.12 6.92 -6.14
CA THR A 16 23.26 6.02 -6.21
C THR A 16 22.82 4.59 -5.85
N LEU A 17 23.12 3.58 -6.66
CA LEU A 17 22.64 2.19 -6.45
C LEU A 17 23.33 1.45 -5.28
N TYR A 18 24.00 2.18 -4.40
CA TYR A 18 24.90 1.61 -3.39
C TYR A 18 24.27 1.48 -2.00
N LYS A 19 23.01 1.90 -1.84
CA LYS A 19 22.29 1.80 -0.57
C LYS A 19 20.86 1.35 -0.78
N VAL A 20 20.32 0.67 0.23
CA VAL A 20 18.97 0.14 0.22
C VAL A 20 18.28 0.47 1.55
N PRO A 21 17.02 0.97 1.52
CA PRO A 21 16.22 1.13 2.72
C PRO A 21 15.87 -0.21 3.35
N CYS A 22 16.20 -0.38 4.62
CA CYS A 22 15.84 -1.52 5.45
C CYS A 22 14.89 -1.07 6.57
N VAL A 23 14.31 -2.03 7.29
CA VAL A 23 13.43 -1.80 8.43
C VAL A 23 13.97 -2.52 9.66
N GLY A 24 13.94 -1.84 10.80
CA GLY A 24 14.35 -2.40 12.09
C GLY A 24 13.71 -1.64 13.23
N TYR A 25 14.13 -1.94 14.46
CA TYR A 25 13.76 -1.17 15.64
C TYR A 25 14.98 -0.77 16.47
N ILE A 26 14.84 0.36 17.17
CA ILE A 26 15.89 0.88 18.05
C ILE A 26 16.07 -0.04 19.25
N VAL A 27 17.30 -0.49 19.48
CA VAL A 27 17.71 -1.14 20.72
C VAL A 27 18.21 -0.07 21.70
N GLN A 28 19.11 0.80 21.24
CA GLN A 28 19.68 1.86 22.06
C GLN A 28 19.90 3.14 21.24
N CYS A 29 19.48 4.28 21.77
CA CYS A 29 19.82 5.58 21.25
C CYS A 29 19.67 6.63 22.36
N ARG A 30 20.70 6.76 23.21
CA ARG A 30 20.63 7.60 24.42
C ARG A 30 21.18 9.01 24.16
N LYS A 31 20.78 9.93 25.03
CA LYS A 31 21.37 11.27 25.07
C LYS A 31 22.84 11.14 25.47
N ASN A 32 23.70 11.98 24.92
CA ASN A 32 25.16 12.03 25.13
C ASN A 32 25.98 10.91 24.48
N ASP A 33 25.36 9.82 24.03
CA ASP A 33 26.02 8.84 23.15
C ASP A 33 26.27 9.45 21.76
N THR A 34 27.36 9.07 21.10
CA THR A 34 27.67 9.44 19.70
C THR A 34 27.23 8.39 18.69
N PHE A 35 26.53 7.35 19.14
CA PHE A 35 26.03 6.27 18.31
C PHE A 35 24.68 5.75 18.79
N GLY A 36 24.02 4.97 17.95
CA GLY A 36 22.85 4.17 18.32
C GLY A 36 22.92 2.79 17.70
N ILE A 37 22.06 1.90 18.20
CA ILE A 37 21.98 0.49 17.82
C ILE A 37 20.57 0.17 17.34
N ILE A 38 20.49 -0.50 16.20
CA ILE A 38 19.26 -0.99 15.57
C ILE A 38 19.33 -2.51 15.52
N TYR A 39 18.21 -3.17 15.79
CA TYR A 39 18.02 -4.57 15.45
C TYR A 39 17.11 -4.63 14.23
N GLY A 40 17.59 -5.23 13.13
CA GLY A 40 16.90 -5.17 11.84
C GLY A 40 17.39 -6.25 10.89
N ALA A 41 16.84 -6.27 9.67
CA ALA A 41 17.20 -7.22 8.62
C ALA A 41 18.16 -6.60 7.59
N ARG A 42 19.22 -7.34 7.25
CA ARG A 42 20.28 -6.89 6.32
C ARG A 42 19.87 -6.82 4.84
N ASP A 43 18.74 -7.42 4.49
CA ASP A 43 18.42 -7.67 3.10
C ASP A 43 16.91 -7.75 2.89
N CYS A 44 16.42 -7.07 1.85
CA CYS A 44 15.04 -7.14 1.39
C CYS A 44 14.89 -7.96 0.10
N TYR A 45 15.96 -8.63 -0.39
CA TYR A 45 15.87 -9.50 -1.57
C TYR A 45 14.85 -10.64 -1.35
N GLU A 46 14.70 -11.13 -0.11
CA GLU A 46 13.53 -11.92 0.28
C GLU A 46 12.44 -10.99 0.82
N ARG A 47 11.52 -10.63 -0.08
CA ARG A 47 10.52 -9.56 0.01
C ARG A 47 9.41 -9.77 1.04
N THR A 48 9.66 -10.60 2.04
CA THR A 48 8.81 -10.88 3.20
C THR A 48 9.71 -11.06 4.41
N LEU A 49 9.23 -10.70 5.59
CA LEU A 49 9.74 -11.31 6.82
C LEU A 49 9.25 -12.77 6.87
N ARG A 50 9.76 -13.60 5.96
CA ARG A 50 10.09 -14.96 6.36
C ARG A 50 11.22 -14.80 7.37
N TYR A 51 11.16 -15.62 8.40
CA TYR A 51 11.91 -15.51 9.65
C TYR A 51 13.46 -15.46 9.53
N ASP A 52 14.04 -15.39 8.33
CA ASP A 52 15.43 -15.77 8.08
C ASP A 52 16.22 -14.79 7.17
N GLY A 53 15.86 -13.51 7.10
CA GLY A 53 16.85 -12.50 6.70
C GLY A 53 18.03 -12.52 7.69
N ILE A 54 19.25 -12.10 7.32
CA ILE A 54 20.33 -11.94 8.31
C ILE A 54 19.92 -10.81 9.26
N ILE A 55 19.24 -11.18 10.36
CA ILE A 55 18.89 -10.27 11.42
C ILE A 55 20.15 -10.03 12.24
N ASN A 56 20.53 -8.77 12.40
CA ASN A 56 21.74 -8.41 13.12
C ASN A 56 21.57 -7.09 13.86
N LEU A 57 22.57 -6.79 14.69
CA LEU A 57 22.77 -5.48 15.26
C LEU A 57 23.50 -4.60 14.26
N PHE A 58 22.88 -3.48 13.97
CA PHE A 58 23.43 -2.41 13.16
C PHE A 58 23.71 -1.20 14.04
N TYR A 59 24.70 -0.42 13.64
CA TYR A 59 25.09 0.80 14.36
C TYR A 59 25.07 2.01 13.43
N PHE A 60 24.70 3.15 14.00
CA PHE A 60 24.74 4.45 13.33
C PHE A 60 25.42 5.46 14.22
N LYS A 61 26.18 6.36 13.61
CA LYS A 61 26.75 7.51 14.30
C LYS A 61 25.71 8.61 14.40
N LYS A 62 25.58 9.27 15.54
CA LYS A 62 24.59 10.34 15.75
C LYS A 62 25.19 11.49 16.55
N GLU A 63 24.51 12.63 16.49
CA GLU A 63 24.77 13.73 17.40
C GLU A 63 24.27 13.43 18.81
N LYS A 64 24.92 14.02 19.82
CA LYS A 64 24.68 13.69 21.23
C LYS A 64 23.24 13.96 21.69
N TYR A 65 22.55 14.93 21.10
CA TYR A 65 21.18 15.28 21.47
C TYR A 65 20.12 14.41 20.76
N ILE A 66 20.47 13.72 19.68
CA ILE A 66 19.54 12.83 18.98
C ILE A 66 19.26 11.62 19.86
N THR A 67 18.00 11.35 20.12
CA THR A 67 17.55 10.20 20.92
C THR A 67 16.32 9.56 20.30
N TYR A 68 16.30 8.24 20.28
CA TYR A 68 15.10 7.47 19.97
C TYR A 68 14.76 6.55 21.14
N LYS A 69 13.46 6.42 21.43
CA LYS A 69 13.00 5.47 22.45
C LYS A 69 13.31 4.04 21.98
N PRO A 70 13.69 3.12 22.89
CA PRO A 70 13.76 1.70 22.57
C PRO A 70 12.47 1.22 21.90
N PHE A 71 12.60 0.28 20.97
CA PHE A 71 11.53 -0.30 20.17
C PHE A 71 10.86 0.65 19.17
N THR A 72 11.39 1.86 18.96
CA THR A 72 10.96 2.72 17.85
C THR A 72 11.28 2.02 16.54
N ILE A 73 10.28 1.78 15.69
CA ILE A 73 10.47 1.23 14.35
C ILE A 73 11.03 2.31 13.45
N VAL A 74 12.08 1.98 12.71
CA VAL A 74 12.85 2.90 11.87
C VAL A 74 13.07 2.30 10.49
N SER A 75 13.15 3.17 9.49
CA SER A 75 13.84 2.85 8.25
C SER A 75 15.30 3.29 8.38
N TYR A 76 16.24 2.48 7.89
CA TYR A 76 17.66 2.84 7.85
C TYR A 76 18.27 2.54 6.48
N LEU A 77 19.29 3.30 6.09
CA LEU A 77 20.01 3.10 4.82
C LEU A 77 21.26 2.26 5.03
N GLN A 78 21.24 1.06 4.47
CA GLN A 78 22.37 0.14 4.49
C GLN A 78 23.12 0.13 3.16
N GLU A 79 24.45 0.11 3.21
CA GLU A 79 25.28 -0.05 2.00
C GLU A 79 25.25 -1.50 1.49
N THR A 80 25.20 -1.67 0.16
CA THR A 80 25.08 -2.98 -0.51
C THR A 80 26.36 -3.52 -1.14
N TYR A 81 27.50 -2.83 -0.98
CA TYR A 81 28.75 -3.21 -1.64
C TYR A 81 29.47 -4.39 -0.97
N TYR A 82 30.14 -5.24 -1.75
CA TYR A 82 30.87 -6.42 -1.25
C TYR A 82 31.93 -6.11 -0.16
N ASN A 83 32.46 -4.88 -0.13
CA ASN A 83 33.50 -4.41 0.80
C ASN A 83 33.00 -3.43 1.88
N CYS A 84 31.70 -3.13 1.97
CA CYS A 84 31.20 -2.22 3.01
C CYS A 84 31.12 -2.93 4.35
N ASN A 85 31.38 -2.19 5.44
CA ASN A 85 31.28 -2.71 6.79
C ASN A 85 29.83 -3.13 7.05
N LYS A 86 29.61 -4.44 7.12
CA LYS A 86 28.29 -5.09 6.97
C LYS A 86 27.23 -4.63 7.99
N LYS A 87 27.63 -3.91 9.05
CA LYS A 87 26.79 -3.52 10.19
C LYS A 87 26.61 -2.01 10.38
N GLU A 88 27.27 -1.16 9.59
CA GLU A 88 27.07 0.29 9.65
C GLU A 88 25.84 0.69 8.84
N VAL A 89 25.09 1.68 9.33
CA VAL A 89 24.01 2.32 8.57
C VAL A 89 24.26 3.80 8.43
N SER A 90 23.94 4.33 7.26
CA SER A 90 24.30 5.69 6.85
C SER A 90 23.21 6.73 7.06
N ASP A 91 21.98 6.28 7.32
CA ASP A 91 20.86 7.15 7.69
C ASP A 91 19.80 6.37 8.46
N ILE A 92 18.98 7.07 9.25
CA ILE A 92 17.89 6.52 10.03
C ILE A 92 16.74 7.52 10.19
N ILE A 93 15.52 7.07 9.92
CA ILE A 93 14.30 7.87 10.07
C ILE A 93 13.25 7.00 10.75
N ALA A 94 12.58 7.52 11.79
CA ALA A 94 11.50 6.78 12.42
C ALA A 94 10.30 6.67 11.49
N ILE A 95 9.67 5.48 11.43
CA ILE A 95 8.58 5.21 10.46
C ILE A 95 7.38 6.15 10.69
N ASN A 96 7.16 6.65 11.90
CA ASN A 96 6.12 7.64 12.20
C ASN A 96 6.35 9.02 11.54
N GLU A 97 7.56 9.30 11.05
CA GLU A 97 7.89 10.53 10.33
C GLU A 97 7.57 10.41 8.82
N PHE A 98 7.30 9.20 8.32
CA PHE A 98 6.97 8.98 6.92
C PHE A 98 5.52 9.36 6.64
N GLN A 99 5.29 10.04 5.51
CA GLN A 99 3.94 10.22 4.98
C GLN A 99 3.46 8.94 4.29
N PHE A 100 2.26 8.47 4.65
CA PHE A 100 1.64 7.33 4.00
C PHE A 100 0.80 7.79 2.83
N ILE A 101 1.10 7.28 1.64
CA ILE A 101 0.37 7.59 0.42
C ILE A 101 -0.11 6.29 -0.24
N SER A 102 -1.31 6.34 -0.81
CA SER A 102 -1.82 5.30 -1.70
C SER A 102 -1.91 5.90 -3.10
N THR A 103 -1.56 5.11 -4.10
CA THR A 103 -1.79 5.45 -5.51
C THR A 103 -3.15 4.90 -5.94
N ASP A 104 -4.00 5.78 -6.47
CA ASP A 104 -5.26 5.36 -7.10
C ASP A 104 -4.98 4.86 -8.53
N ALA A 105 -5.83 3.98 -9.08
CA ALA A 105 -5.73 3.50 -10.47
C ALA A 105 -5.61 4.62 -11.51
N ASN A 106 -6.20 5.78 -11.21
CA ASN A 106 -6.22 6.95 -12.08
C ASN A 106 -4.98 7.86 -11.92
N SER A 107 -4.05 7.51 -11.04
CA SER A 107 -2.84 8.29 -10.78
C SER A 107 -1.89 8.20 -11.97
N LYS A 108 -1.89 9.20 -12.84
CA LYS A 108 -1.00 9.25 -14.00
C LYS A 108 0.42 9.63 -13.59
N SER A 109 1.35 8.69 -13.75
CA SER A 109 2.79 8.96 -13.65
C SER A 109 3.30 9.70 -14.88
N LYS A 110 4.27 10.59 -14.69
CA LYS A 110 4.91 11.38 -15.76
C LYS A 110 6.42 11.28 -15.62
N LEU A 111 7.14 11.32 -16.75
CA LEU A 111 8.60 11.41 -16.76
C LEU A 111 9.04 12.71 -16.06
N ARG A 112 10.00 12.62 -15.15
CA ARG A 112 10.52 13.76 -14.37
C ARG A 112 11.94 14.12 -14.75
N GLU A 113 12.41 15.24 -14.21
CA GLU A 113 13.74 15.82 -14.41
C GLU A 113 14.89 14.84 -14.09
N ASN A 114 14.66 13.85 -13.22
CA ASN A 114 15.64 12.82 -12.88
C ASN A 114 15.62 11.59 -13.82
N GLY A 115 14.82 11.62 -14.88
CA GLY A 115 14.70 10.56 -15.87
C GLY A 115 13.82 9.37 -15.46
N LEU A 116 13.07 9.47 -14.36
CA LEU A 116 12.18 8.42 -13.85
C LEU A 116 10.72 8.90 -13.81
N TYR A 117 9.78 7.95 -13.74
CA TYR A 117 8.35 8.22 -13.74
C TYR A 117 7.80 8.34 -12.32
N TYR A 118 7.11 9.45 -12.04
CA TYR A 118 6.45 9.69 -10.76
C TYR A 118 5.13 10.44 -10.93
N THR A 119 4.18 10.18 -10.02
CA THR A 119 2.96 10.99 -9.87
C THR A 119 3.30 12.41 -9.40
N ASP A 120 2.40 13.38 -9.61
CA ASP A 120 2.61 14.77 -9.16
C ASP A 120 2.71 14.85 -7.61
N LYS A 121 2.01 13.96 -6.91
CA LYS A 121 2.07 13.83 -5.44
C LYS A 121 3.45 13.36 -4.98
N ASN A 122 3.96 12.26 -5.53
CA ASN A 122 5.28 11.72 -5.17
C ASN A 122 6.37 12.75 -5.46
N TRP A 123 6.32 13.37 -6.63
CA TRP A 123 7.30 14.38 -7.04
C TRP A 123 7.32 15.59 -6.11
N LYS A 124 6.15 16.04 -5.62
CA LYS A 124 6.06 17.12 -4.64
C LYS A 124 6.70 16.74 -3.31
N LEU A 125 6.51 15.50 -2.82
CA LEU A 125 7.16 15.03 -1.60
C LEU A 125 8.68 14.96 -1.79
N MET A 126 9.12 14.44 -2.95
CA MET A 126 10.53 14.33 -3.29
C MET A 126 11.25 15.68 -3.35
N LYS A 127 10.68 16.68 -4.03
CA LYS A 127 11.26 18.04 -4.10
C LYS A 127 11.35 18.75 -2.74
N ASN A 128 10.65 18.26 -1.73
CA ASN A 128 10.69 18.77 -0.37
C ASN A 128 11.45 17.87 0.62
N ALA A 129 12.11 16.81 0.12
CA ALA A 129 12.82 15.82 0.92
C ALA A 129 11.97 15.21 2.05
N ILE A 130 10.67 15.04 1.79
CA ILE A 130 9.75 14.41 2.75
C ILE A 130 9.86 12.89 2.60
N PRO A 131 10.15 12.13 3.66
CA PRO A 131 10.12 10.66 3.61
C PRO A 131 8.68 10.17 3.45
N PHE A 132 8.47 9.15 2.62
CA PHE A 132 7.12 8.60 2.40
C PHE A 132 7.11 7.10 2.14
N ILE A 133 5.98 6.48 2.45
CA ILE A 133 5.69 5.08 2.17
C ILE A 133 4.52 5.06 1.19
N GLU A 134 4.74 4.43 0.05
CA GLU A 134 3.78 4.34 -1.04
C GLU A 134 3.19 2.94 -1.11
N LYS A 135 1.86 2.82 -1.05
CA LYS A 135 1.14 1.59 -1.34
C LYS A 135 0.64 1.62 -2.78
N SER A 136 0.91 0.55 -3.54
CA SER A 136 0.42 0.38 -4.90
C SER A 136 -1.10 0.23 -4.93
N PHE A 137 -1.72 0.60 -6.05
CA PHE A 137 -3.17 0.54 -6.24
C PHE A 137 -3.76 -0.86 -6.04
N ASP A 138 -3.05 -1.89 -6.51
CA ASP A 138 -3.43 -3.29 -6.39
C ASP A 138 -3.23 -3.85 -4.97
N ASP A 139 -2.79 -3.02 -4.03
CA ASP A 139 -2.51 -3.37 -2.64
C ASP A 139 -1.45 -4.49 -2.48
N THR A 140 -0.71 -4.83 -3.54
CA THR A 140 0.27 -5.93 -3.54
C THR A 140 1.68 -5.48 -3.15
N CYS A 141 1.97 -4.19 -3.20
CA CYS A 141 3.30 -3.66 -2.98
C CYS A 141 3.30 -2.40 -2.11
N ILE A 142 4.26 -2.33 -1.19
CA ILE A 142 4.57 -1.16 -0.39
C ILE A 142 6.01 -0.76 -0.66
N ALA A 143 6.25 0.48 -1.08
CA ALA A 143 7.57 1.03 -1.30
C ALA A 143 7.95 2.03 -0.19
N ILE A 144 9.11 1.84 0.42
CA ILE A 144 9.73 2.89 1.26
C ILE A 144 10.52 3.82 0.35
N MET A 145 10.28 5.12 0.49
CA MET A 145 11.00 6.20 -0.19
C MET A 145 11.78 7.00 0.86
N HIS A 146 13.06 6.67 1.00
CA HIS A 146 13.97 7.22 2.02
C HIS A 146 14.85 8.33 1.42
N PRO A 147 14.68 9.60 1.81
CA PRO A 147 15.46 10.72 1.29
C PRO A 147 16.84 10.79 1.94
N GLN A 148 17.86 11.12 1.17
CA GLN A 148 19.17 11.54 1.67
C GLN A 148 19.51 12.90 1.08
N ILE A 149 19.66 13.90 1.95
CA ILE A 149 19.86 15.30 1.55
C ILE A 149 21.36 15.59 1.43
N ASN A 150 21.79 16.09 0.28
CA ASN A 150 23.09 16.72 0.11
C ASN A 150 22.93 18.25 0.14
N ARG A 151 23.21 18.83 1.32
CA ARG A 151 23.06 20.28 1.55
C ARG A 151 24.00 21.12 0.69
N GLN A 152 25.22 20.64 0.41
CA GLN A 152 26.20 21.39 -0.39
C GLN A 152 25.75 21.56 -1.84
N LYS A 153 25.11 20.53 -2.40
CA LYS A 153 24.58 20.54 -3.78
C LYS A 153 23.11 20.96 -3.87
N ASN A 154 22.49 21.28 -2.73
CA ASN A 154 21.05 21.50 -2.58
C ASN A 154 20.19 20.44 -3.32
N CYS A 155 20.58 19.18 -3.19
CA CYS A 155 19.90 18.07 -3.84
C CYS A 155 19.49 16.97 -2.88
N VAL A 156 18.55 16.14 -3.32
CA VAL A 156 18.06 14.99 -2.56
C VAL A 156 18.07 13.74 -3.43
N GLU A 157 18.65 12.67 -2.91
CA GLU A 157 18.56 11.32 -3.48
C GLU A 157 17.48 10.55 -2.74
N TYR A 158 16.65 9.78 -3.46
CA TYR A 158 15.65 8.91 -2.86
C TYR A 158 16.04 7.45 -3.07
N TYR A 159 16.28 6.75 -1.97
CA TYR A 159 16.52 5.32 -1.99
C TYR A 159 15.21 4.57 -1.81
N VAL A 160 15.03 3.49 -2.56
CA VAL A 160 13.75 2.79 -2.67
C VAL A 160 13.92 1.31 -2.37
N SER A 161 13.04 0.79 -1.50
CA SER A 161 12.85 -0.65 -1.29
C SER A 161 11.39 -1.00 -1.46
N MET A 162 11.10 -2.04 -2.24
CA MET A 162 9.75 -2.56 -2.45
C MET A 162 9.52 -3.81 -1.62
N PHE A 163 8.39 -3.85 -0.94
CA PHE A 163 7.94 -4.94 -0.08
C PHE A 163 6.63 -5.47 -0.66
N PHE A 164 6.60 -6.76 -1.00
CA PHE A 164 5.44 -7.35 -1.64
C PHE A 164 4.61 -8.08 -0.58
N ASP A 165 3.32 -7.76 -0.54
CA ASP A 165 2.37 -8.54 0.23
C ASP A 165 2.08 -9.83 -0.53
N ILE A 166 2.66 -10.94 -0.07
CA ILE A 166 2.48 -12.24 -0.68
C ILE A 166 1.03 -12.70 -0.47
N LEU A 167 0.24 -12.64 -1.54
CA LEU A 167 -1.17 -13.07 -1.64
C LEU A 167 -1.39 -14.58 -1.45
N ILE A 168 -0.34 -15.38 -1.16
CA ILE A 168 -0.44 -16.85 -1.05
C ILE A 168 -1.41 -17.27 0.07
N GLU A 169 -1.68 -16.40 1.04
CA GLU A 169 -2.77 -16.59 1.97
C GLU A 169 -3.82 -15.50 1.77
N ILE A 170 -4.84 -15.82 0.98
CA ILE A 170 -6.03 -15.01 0.66
C ILE A 170 -6.72 -14.40 1.92
N ASN A 171 -6.31 -14.82 3.12
CA ASN A 171 -6.83 -14.36 4.41
C ASN A 171 -5.79 -13.68 5.34
N LYS A 172 -4.61 -13.26 4.86
CA LYS A 172 -3.61 -12.54 5.68
C LYS A 172 -3.18 -11.19 5.06
N PRO A 173 -3.99 -10.12 5.17
CA PRO A 173 -3.70 -8.76 4.62
C PRO A 173 -2.55 -8.00 5.30
N VAL A 174 -1.66 -8.72 5.99
CA VAL A 174 -0.65 -8.18 6.88
C VAL A 174 0.62 -9.04 6.76
N SER A 175 1.29 -9.01 5.61
CA SER A 175 2.46 -9.87 5.33
C SER A 175 3.81 -9.23 5.68
N SER A 176 3.91 -7.90 5.74
CA SER A 176 5.14 -7.19 6.15
C SER A 176 4.90 -6.26 7.35
N ILE A 177 5.96 -5.85 8.06
CA ILE A 177 5.88 -4.83 9.14
C ILE A 177 5.35 -3.50 8.60
N LEU A 178 5.71 -3.14 7.37
CA LEU A 178 5.23 -1.91 6.77
C LEU A 178 3.74 -2.00 6.47
N SER A 179 3.26 -3.16 6.02
CA SER A 179 1.84 -3.44 5.85
C SER A 179 1.11 -3.41 7.20
N CYS A 180 1.72 -3.95 8.27
CA CYS A 180 1.20 -3.81 9.62
C CYS A 180 1.07 -2.33 9.99
N TYR A 181 2.12 -1.54 9.78
CA TYR A 181 2.17 -0.14 10.19
C TYR A 181 1.19 0.72 9.38
N PHE A 182 1.09 0.46 8.08
CA PHE A 182 0.09 1.06 7.19
C PHE A 182 -1.32 0.79 7.70
N ASN A 183 -1.64 -0.48 8.01
CA ASN A 183 -2.94 -0.87 8.54
C ASN A 183 -3.22 -0.25 9.91
N LEU A 184 -2.24 -0.20 10.83
CA LEU A 184 -2.40 0.47 12.12
C LEU A 184 -2.72 1.96 11.97
N ASN A 185 -2.05 2.66 11.05
CA ASN A 185 -2.33 4.07 10.78
C ASN A 185 -3.70 4.28 10.13
N LYS A 186 -4.03 3.50 9.10
CA LYS A 186 -5.30 3.60 8.36
C LYS A 186 -6.50 3.24 9.24
N LEU A 187 -6.37 2.20 10.07
CA LEU A 187 -7.44 1.62 10.86
C LEU A 187 -7.38 2.05 12.34
N ARG A 188 -6.64 3.10 12.68
CA ARG A 188 -6.45 3.57 14.06
C ARG A 188 -7.77 3.81 14.80
N ILE A 189 -8.83 4.21 14.10
CA ILE A 189 -10.16 4.43 14.70
C ILE A 189 -10.77 3.15 15.28
N TYR A 190 -10.35 1.98 14.80
CA TYR A 190 -10.81 0.66 15.23
C TYR A 190 -9.98 0.10 16.41
N GLU A 191 -9.01 0.85 16.94
CA GLU A 191 -8.26 0.44 18.14
C GLU A 191 -9.16 0.26 19.36
N LYS A 192 -10.19 1.10 19.46
CA LYS A 192 -11.16 1.13 20.55
C LYS A 192 -12.56 0.98 19.98
N THR A 193 -13.54 0.87 20.87
CA THR A 193 -14.95 1.00 20.49
C THR A 193 -15.14 2.25 19.64
N LEU A 194 -15.74 2.07 18.46
CA LEU A 194 -15.96 3.17 17.54
C LEU A 194 -16.78 4.28 18.21
N PRO A 195 -16.43 5.56 17.98
CA PRO A 195 -17.24 6.67 18.49
C PRO A 195 -18.70 6.56 18.06
N MET A 196 -19.63 6.70 19.00
CA MET A 196 -21.07 6.55 18.73
C MET A 196 -21.56 7.51 17.63
N ASN A 197 -21.01 8.72 17.57
CA ASN A 197 -21.29 9.69 16.51
C ASN A 197 -20.86 9.20 15.12
N PHE A 198 -19.73 8.48 14.99
CA PHE A 198 -19.30 7.90 13.73
C PHE A 198 -20.30 6.83 13.25
N VAL A 199 -20.71 5.95 14.15
CA VAL A 199 -21.70 4.89 13.88
C VAL A 199 -23.05 5.49 13.50
N ALA A 200 -23.58 6.42 14.30
CA ALA A 200 -24.85 7.09 14.05
C ALA A 200 -24.85 7.86 12.70
N ASN A 201 -23.74 8.54 12.38
CA ASN A 201 -23.59 9.23 11.11
C ASN A 201 -23.59 8.28 9.91
N LYS A 202 -22.96 7.09 10.03
CA LYS A 202 -22.96 6.08 8.97
C LYS A 202 -24.35 5.47 8.78
N ILE A 203 -25.03 5.08 9.85
CA ILE A 203 -26.41 4.58 9.81
C ILE A 203 -27.34 5.62 9.17
N SER A 204 -27.23 6.89 9.57
CA SER A 204 -28.02 7.99 9.01
C SER A 204 -27.78 8.19 7.51
N LYS A 205 -26.55 8.01 7.04
CA LYS A 205 -26.21 8.07 5.60
C LYS A 205 -26.83 6.91 4.83
N ILE A 206 -26.75 5.69 5.37
CA ILE A 206 -27.37 4.49 4.78
C ILE A 206 -28.89 4.68 4.68
N HIS A 207 -29.53 5.10 5.77
CA HIS A 207 -30.97 5.36 5.80
C HIS A 207 -31.37 6.42 4.77
N ARG A 208 -30.64 7.52 4.68
CA ARG A 208 -30.90 8.58 3.68
C ARG A 208 -30.73 8.08 2.25
N TYR A 209 -29.69 7.29 2.00
CA TYR A 209 -29.45 6.69 0.68
C TYR A 209 -30.63 5.82 0.25
N VAL A 210 -31.01 4.84 1.08
CA VAL A 210 -32.12 3.91 0.76
C VAL A 210 -33.46 4.64 0.65
N LYS A 211 -33.71 5.61 1.54
CA LYS A 211 -34.95 6.41 1.50
C LYS A 211 -35.11 7.14 0.16
N ASN A 212 -34.03 7.74 -0.32
CA ASN A 212 -34.01 8.56 -1.52
C ASN A 212 -33.77 7.77 -2.81
N LEU A 213 -33.40 6.49 -2.72
CA LEU A 213 -33.20 5.65 -3.89
C LEU A 213 -34.53 5.47 -4.65
N ASN A 214 -34.49 5.75 -5.95
CA ASN A 214 -35.55 5.40 -6.88
C ASN A 214 -35.12 4.16 -7.67
N ILE A 215 -35.76 3.03 -7.38
CA ILE A 215 -35.41 1.76 -8.02
C ILE A 215 -35.64 1.79 -9.53
N ARG A 216 -36.65 2.54 -10.02
CA ARG A 216 -36.94 2.61 -11.45
C ARG A 216 -35.84 3.30 -12.24
N ASP A 217 -35.20 4.32 -11.65
CA ASP A 217 -34.07 5.01 -12.25
C ASP A 217 -32.83 4.10 -12.24
N GLU A 218 -32.63 3.33 -11.17
CA GLU A 218 -31.53 2.39 -11.07
C GLU A 218 -31.68 1.21 -12.05
N ALA A 219 -32.92 0.74 -12.26
CA ALA A 219 -33.25 -0.33 -13.20
C ALA A 219 -32.79 0.01 -14.63
N GLN A 220 -32.81 1.29 -15.02
CA GLN A 220 -32.36 1.72 -16.36
C GLN A 220 -30.90 1.35 -16.67
N LYS A 221 -30.09 1.08 -15.64
CA LYS A 221 -28.68 0.65 -15.79
C LYS A 221 -28.52 -0.80 -16.22
N PHE A 222 -29.61 -1.59 -16.18
CA PHE A 222 -29.64 -3.00 -16.54
C PHE A 222 -30.06 -3.15 -17.99
N ILE A 223 -29.31 -3.97 -18.73
CA ILE A 223 -29.54 -4.28 -20.14
C ILE A 223 -29.34 -5.77 -20.41
N SER A 224 -30.09 -6.29 -21.38
CA SER A 224 -29.88 -7.60 -21.96
C SER A 224 -29.67 -7.46 -23.46
N GLY A 225 -28.76 -8.25 -24.01
CA GLY A 225 -28.46 -8.17 -25.43
C GLY A 225 -27.53 -9.28 -25.87
N HIS A 226 -27.10 -9.15 -27.12
CA HIS A 226 -26.14 -10.04 -27.73
C HIS A 226 -25.17 -9.24 -28.61
N SER A 227 -23.89 -9.59 -28.54
CA SER A 227 -22.85 -9.00 -29.36
C SER A 227 -22.07 -10.07 -30.10
N GLY A 228 -21.46 -9.66 -31.21
CA GLY A 228 -20.63 -10.49 -32.05
C GLY A 228 -19.45 -9.70 -32.56
N TYR A 229 -18.26 -10.28 -32.57
CA TYR A 229 -17.11 -9.66 -33.21
C TYR A 229 -16.17 -10.68 -33.84
N PHE A 230 -15.58 -10.28 -34.95
CA PHE A 230 -14.58 -11.05 -35.67
C PHE A 230 -13.19 -10.81 -35.08
N LYS A 231 -12.42 -11.89 -34.93
CA LYS A 231 -11.03 -11.85 -34.48
C LYS A 231 -10.15 -12.63 -35.45
N SER A 232 -9.26 -11.92 -36.13
CA SER A 232 -8.22 -12.59 -36.91
C SER A 232 -7.11 -13.13 -35.99
N CYS A 233 -6.70 -14.38 -36.22
CA CYS A 233 -5.73 -15.08 -35.40
C CYS A 233 -4.56 -15.58 -36.25
N PRO A 234 -3.50 -14.78 -36.46
CA PRO A 234 -2.35 -15.19 -37.27
C PRO A 234 -1.73 -16.50 -36.76
N GLY A 235 -1.61 -17.50 -37.62
CA GLY A 235 -1.05 -18.82 -37.29
C GLY A 235 -2.06 -19.85 -36.76
N SER A 236 -3.35 -19.52 -36.71
CA SER A 236 -4.46 -20.45 -36.46
C SER A 236 -5.70 -20.08 -37.28
N ASP A 237 -6.81 -20.82 -37.13
CA ASP A 237 -8.09 -20.42 -37.70
C ASP A 237 -8.60 -19.10 -37.08
N ASP A 238 -9.22 -18.25 -37.90
CA ASP A 238 -9.88 -17.04 -37.40
C ASP A 238 -11.14 -17.43 -36.62
N MET A 239 -11.64 -16.51 -35.79
CA MET A 239 -12.78 -16.79 -34.92
C MET A 239 -13.83 -15.69 -35.02
N PHE A 240 -15.10 -16.09 -35.09
CA PHE A 240 -16.22 -15.20 -34.78
C PHE A 240 -16.73 -15.51 -33.38
N ILE A 241 -16.63 -14.51 -32.49
CA ILE A 241 -16.97 -14.62 -31.07
C ILE A 241 -18.33 -13.98 -30.86
N MET A 242 -19.25 -14.69 -30.21
CA MET A 242 -20.62 -14.26 -29.96
C MET A 242 -20.91 -14.34 -28.46
N THR A 243 -21.45 -13.28 -27.90
CA THR A 243 -21.72 -13.17 -26.47
C THR A 243 -23.18 -12.80 -26.23
N ASN A 244 -23.90 -13.63 -25.50
CA ASN A 244 -25.20 -13.27 -24.92
C ASN A 244 -24.97 -12.72 -23.52
N TYR A 245 -25.57 -11.59 -23.19
CA TYR A 245 -25.32 -10.92 -21.91
C TYR A 245 -26.59 -10.37 -21.24
N LYS A 246 -26.53 -10.36 -19.91
CA LYS A 246 -27.35 -9.56 -18.99
C LYS A 246 -26.38 -8.84 -18.06
N MET A 247 -26.25 -7.54 -18.24
CA MET A 247 -25.24 -6.75 -17.53
C MET A 247 -25.84 -5.50 -16.91
N THR A 248 -25.07 -4.86 -16.03
CA THR A 248 -25.47 -3.61 -15.40
C THR A 248 -24.28 -2.73 -15.12
N THR A 249 -24.51 -1.43 -15.17
CA THR A 249 -23.54 -0.42 -14.70
C THR A 249 -23.80 0.03 -13.26
N SER A 250 -24.78 -0.58 -12.57
CA SER A 250 -25.00 -0.33 -11.14
C SER A 250 -23.77 -0.70 -10.31
N LYS A 251 -23.49 0.12 -9.29
CA LYS A 251 -22.40 -0.10 -8.32
C LYS A 251 -22.91 -0.65 -6.98
N ASP A 252 -24.22 -0.87 -6.87
CA ASP A 252 -24.86 -1.33 -5.65
C ASP A 252 -25.00 -2.85 -5.69
N GLU A 253 -24.26 -3.54 -4.82
CA GLU A 253 -24.23 -5.01 -4.79
C GLU A 253 -25.57 -5.62 -4.38
N PHE A 254 -26.37 -4.95 -3.55
CA PHE A 254 -27.72 -5.45 -3.23
C PHE A 254 -28.57 -5.47 -4.49
N ILE A 255 -28.57 -4.36 -5.24
CA ILE A 255 -29.40 -4.20 -6.44
C ILE A 255 -28.96 -5.17 -7.54
N LYS A 256 -27.65 -5.35 -7.72
CA LYS A 256 -27.08 -6.35 -8.62
C LYS A 256 -27.55 -7.78 -8.29
N SER A 257 -27.73 -8.07 -7.00
CA SER A 257 -28.13 -9.41 -6.53
C SER A 257 -29.63 -9.72 -6.71
N LEU A 258 -30.45 -8.73 -7.07
CA LEU A 258 -31.91 -8.92 -7.22
C LEU A 258 -32.31 -9.66 -8.50
N VAL A 259 -31.41 -9.76 -9.46
CA VAL A 259 -31.63 -10.41 -10.75
C VAL A 259 -30.43 -11.25 -11.15
N THR A 260 -30.64 -12.23 -12.01
CA THR A 260 -29.54 -13.05 -12.54
C THR A 260 -28.84 -12.32 -13.67
N LEU A 261 -27.60 -11.88 -13.42
CA LEU A 261 -26.68 -11.38 -14.44
C LEU A 261 -25.89 -12.54 -15.04
N GLU A 262 -25.69 -12.54 -16.35
CA GLU A 262 -24.99 -13.62 -17.04
C GLU A 262 -24.21 -13.07 -18.25
N GLU A 263 -23.10 -13.72 -18.58
CA GLU A 263 -22.34 -13.48 -19.80
C GLU A 263 -21.92 -14.85 -20.35
N LYS A 264 -22.48 -15.22 -21.50
CA LYS A 264 -22.22 -16.51 -22.17
C LYS A 264 -21.59 -16.25 -23.52
N THR A 265 -20.31 -16.58 -23.61
CA THR A 265 -19.53 -16.41 -24.83
C THR A 265 -19.34 -17.74 -25.54
N ASN A 266 -19.77 -17.78 -26.80
CA ASN A 266 -19.54 -18.87 -27.73
C ASN A 266 -18.64 -18.38 -28.87
N TYR A 267 -18.06 -19.32 -29.60
CA TYR A 267 -17.31 -18.98 -30.81
C TYR A 267 -17.47 -20.07 -31.86
N ARG A 268 -17.22 -19.70 -33.11
CA ARG A 268 -17.01 -20.65 -34.22
C ARG A 268 -15.74 -20.28 -34.99
N SER A 269 -15.03 -21.28 -35.47
CA SER A 269 -13.89 -21.08 -36.36
C SER A 269 -14.38 -20.66 -37.75
N CYS A 270 -13.68 -19.73 -38.36
CA CYS A 270 -13.98 -19.16 -39.68
C CYS A 270 -12.70 -19.08 -40.51
N VAL A 271 -12.83 -19.13 -41.84
CA VAL A 271 -11.71 -18.91 -42.77
C VAL A 271 -11.85 -17.50 -43.32
N GLY A 272 -11.26 -16.51 -42.63
CA GLY A 272 -11.46 -15.10 -42.92
C GLY A 272 -12.85 -14.58 -42.54
N ARG A 273 -13.10 -13.29 -42.79
CA ARG A 273 -14.39 -12.65 -42.51
C ARG A 273 -15.39 -12.98 -43.62
N GLY A 274 -16.46 -13.69 -43.28
CA GLY A 274 -17.54 -14.03 -44.21
C GLY A 274 -18.57 -12.90 -44.38
N LEU A 275 -19.43 -13.04 -45.39
CA LEU A 275 -20.64 -12.22 -45.53
C LEU A 275 -21.59 -12.54 -44.35
N GLY A 276 -21.71 -11.60 -43.40
CA GLY A 276 -22.52 -11.77 -42.18
C GLY A 276 -21.72 -11.93 -40.88
N ASP A 277 -20.39 -11.90 -40.93
CA ASP A 277 -19.52 -11.82 -39.74
C ASP A 277 -19.16 -10.35 -39.42
N ASP A 278 -20.12 -9.44 -39.60
CA ASP A 278 -19.98 -8.05 -39.18
C ASP A 278 -20.05 -7.96 -37.66
N ASP A 279 -19.27 -7.02 -37.10
CA ASP A 279 -19.31 -6.80 -35.66
C ASP A 279 -20.65 -6.14 -35.32
N TYR A 280 -21.31 -6.62 -34.28
CA TYR A 280 -22.59 -6.08 -33.83
C TYR A 280 -22.69 -6.06 -32.31
N ASP A 281 -23.54 -5.17 -31.81
CA ASP A 281 -23.98 -5.15 -30.43
C ASP A 281 -25.44 -4.71 -30.41
N ASN A 282 -26.33 -5.65 -30.13
CA ASN A 282 -27.77 -5.45 -30.18
C ASN A 282 -28.36 -5.64 -28.78
N ILE A 283 -29.01 -4.59 -28.29
CA ILE A 283 -29.80 -4.64 -27.06
C ILE A 283 -31.16 -5.25 -27.39
N ASP A 284 -31.55 -6.28 -26.64
CA ASP A 284 -32.89 -6.83 -26.68
C ASP A 284 -33.78 -6.02 -25.73
N GLU A 285 -34.56 -5.10 -26.30
CA GLU A 285 -35.46 -4.23 -25.53
C GLU A 285 -36.53 -5.03 -24.77
N THR A 286 -36.98 -6.17 -25.31
CA THR A 286 -38.03 -6.97 -24.66
C THR A 286 -37.49 -7.68 -23.43
N GLU A 287 -36.34 -8.32 -23.55
CA GLU A 287 -35.67 -8.97 -22.41
C GLU A 287 -35.11 -7.96 -21.42
N THR A 288 -34.64 -6.80 -21.90
CA THR A 288 -34.23 -5.68 -21.04
C THR A 288 -35.40 -5.18 -20.19
N GLU A 289 -36.57 -4.99 -20.77
CA GLU A 289 -37.76 -4.56 -20.05
C GLU A 289 -38.23 -5.61 -19.03
N LYS A 290 -38.17 -6.90 -19.37
CA LYS A 290 -38.43 -7.98 -18.40
C LYS A 290 -37.46 -7.94 -17.23
N LEU A 291 -36.16 -7.81 -17.50
CA LEU A 291 -35.11 -7.72 -16.47
C LEU A 291 -35.32 -6.53 -15.53
N ARG A 292 -35.70 -5.37 -16.08
CA ARG A 292 -35.98 -4.14 -15.32
C ARG A 292 -37.21 -4.28 -14.43
N ASN A 293 -38.26 -4.92 -14.94
CA ASN A 293 -39.49 -5.17 -14.19
C ASN A 293 -39.24 -6.17 -13.05
N GLU A 294 -38.55 -7.28 -13.32
CA GLU A 294 -38.14 -8.26 -12.30
C GLU A 294 -37.35 -7.58 -11.17
N LEU A 295 -36.39 -6.72 -11.50
CA LEU A 295 -35.61 -5.96 -10.53
C LEU A 295 -36.48 -5.04 -9.66
N CYS A 296 -37.46 -4.36 -10.27
CA CYS A 296 -38.38 -3.48 -9.55
C CYS A 296 -39.33 -4.27 -8.64
N GLU A 297 -39.78 -5.44 -9.06
CA GLU A 297 -40.66 -6.33 -8.29
C GLU A 297 -39.94 -6.95 -7.09
N ASN A 298 -38.68 -7.34 -7.25
CA ASN A 298 -37.87 -7.95 -6.19
C ASN A 298 -37.33 -6.94 -5.18
N TYR A 299 -37.33 -5.65 -5.51
CA TYR A 299 -36.75 -4.61 -4.67
C TYR A 299 -37.61 -4.29 -3.45
N ASP A 300 -36.97 -4.38 -2.28
CA ASP A 300 -37.55 -3.99 -1.00
C ASP A 300 -36.60 -3.05 -0.25
N LYS A 301 -37.13 -1.91 0.21
CA LYS A 301 -36.33 -0.88 0.89
C LYS A 301 -35.78 -1.37 2.23
N ASP A 302 -36.54 -2.15 2.98
CA ASP A 302 -36.13 -2.62 4.30
C ASP A 302 -35.04 -3.69 4.18
N LYS A 303 -35.16 -4.61 3.20
CA LYS A 303 -34.11 -5.57 2.86
C LYS A 303 -32.84 -4.89 2.38
N HIS A 304 -32.96 -3.85 1.54
CA HIS A 304 -31.80 -3.08 1.09
C HIS A 304 -31.11 -2.39 2.28
N PHE A 305 -31.88 -1.76 3.16
CA PHE A 305 -31.35 -1.14 4.38
C PHE A 305 -30.65 -2.16 5.28
N ALA A 306 -31.27 -3.32 5.52
CA ALA A 306 -30.70 -4.40 6.31
C ALA A 306 -29.39 -4.95 5.70
N PHE A 307 -29.33 -5.13 4.38
CA PHE A 307 -28.13 -5.54 3.67
C PHE A 307 -26.98 -4.56 3.90
N LEU A 308 -27.20 -3.27 3.66
CA LEU A 308 -26.17 -2.24 3.84
C LEU A 308 -25.71 -2.11 5.29
N LEU A 309 -26.63 -2.26 6.26
CA LEU A 309 -26.27 -2.30 7.68
C LEU A 309 -25.41 -3.52 8.02
N THR A 310 -25.74 -4.68 7.45
CA THR A 310 -24.99 -5.93 7.66
C THR A 310 -23.59 -5.78 7.11
N SER A 311 -23.45 -5.32 5.86
CA SER A 311 -22.14 -5.05 5.25
C SER A 311 -21.33 -4.02 6.03
N PHE A 312 -21.98 -3.00 6.61
CA PHE A 312 -21.31 -2.03 7.48
C PHE A 312 -20.80 -2.67 8.77
N ILE A 313 -21.59 -3.52 9.42
CA ILE A 313 -21.20 -4.23 10.66
C ILE A 313 -20.07 -5.22 10.38
N GLU A 314 -20.16 -5.98 9.28
CA GLU A 314 -19.11 -6.90 8.83
C GLU A 314 -17.81 -6.14 8.56
N ASN A 315 -17.87 -5.02 7.85
CA ASN A 315 -16.71 -4.17 7.61
C ASN A 315 -16.05 -3.67 8.90
N ILE A 316 -16.84 -3.35 9.94
CA ILE A 316 -16.29 -3.00 11.26
C ILE A 316 -15.57 -4.19 11.88
N ARG A 317 -16.16 -5.40 11.85
CA ARG A 317 -15.56 -6.62 12.40
C ARG A 317 -14.25 -6.94 11.69
N ASP A 318 -14.24 -6.91 10.36
CA ASP A 318 -13.07 -7.21 9.55
C ASP A 318 -11.94 -6.21 9.81
N ASN A 319 -12.23 -4.91 9.80
CA ASN A 319 -11.23 -3.88 10.07
C ASN A 319 -10.67 -3.98 11.50
N THR A 320 -11.50 -4.34 12.46
CA THR A 320 -11.06 -4.57 13.85
C THR A 320 -10.13 -5.78 13.94
N ALA A 321 -10.46 -6.88 13.24
CA ALA A 321 -9.62 -8.07 13.17
C ALA A 321 -8.27 -7.77 12.49
N ILE A 322 -8.28 -7.07 11.36
CA ILE A 322 -7.06 -6.64 10.65
C ILE A 322 -6.18 -5.77 11.54
N TYR A 323 -6.77 -4.77 12.23
CA TYR A 323 -6.04 -3.91 13.15
C TYR A 323 -5.38 -4.72 14.27
N LYS A 324 -6.10 -5.68 14.86
CA LYS A 324 -5.56 -6.56 15.91
C LYS A 324 -4.40 -7.41 15.39
N ILE A 325 -4.56 -8.07 14.25
CA ILE A 325 -3.50 -8.88 13.63
C ILE A 325 -2.26 -8.02 13.35
N ALA A 326 -2.43 -6.81 12.79
CA ALA A 326 -1.33 -5.88 12.55
C ALA A 326 -0.61 -5.47 13.84
N LYS A 327 -1.38 -5.19 14.90
CA LYS A 327 -0.86 -4.83 16.21
C LYS A 327 -0.06 -5.98 16.81
N ASP A 328 -0.60 -7.18 16.81
CA ASP A 328 0.03 -8.38 17.35
C ASP A 328 1.31 -8.75 16.58
N LYS A 329 1.32 -8.61 15.24
CA LYS A 329 2.52 -8.84 14.43
C LYS A 329 3.62 -7.82 14.69
N ILE A 330 3.29 -6.54 14.84
CA ILE A 330 4.28 -5.52 15.25
C ILE A 330 4.81 -5.81 16.65
N TYR A 331 3.96 -6.21 17.59
CA TYR A 331 4.41 -6.62 18.91
C TYR A 331 5.29 -7.87 18.88
N SER A 332 4.99 -8.86 18.03
CA SER A 332 5.82 -10.06 17.88
C SER A 332 7.19 -9.73 17.26
N PHE A 333 7.22 -8.86 16.25
CA PHE A 333 8.46 -8.35 15.67
C PHE A 333 9.32 -7.63 16.71
N ILE A 334 8.68 -6.83 17.57
CA ILE A 334 9.32 -6.20 18.71
C ILE A 334 9.38 -7.21 19.86
N ASN A 335 10.33 -8.15 19.82
CA ASN A 335 10.46 -9.15 20.89
C ASN A 335 10.89 -8.50 22.22
N LYS A 336 9.92 -8.04 23.01
CA LYS A 336 10.14 -7.45 24.34
C LYS A 336 10.62 -8.48 25.36
N ASN A 337 10.42 -9.78 25.10
CA ASN A 337 10.91 -10.88 25.92
C ASN A 337 12.35 -11.27 25.56
N ASP A 338 12.93 -10.64 24.52
CA ASP A 338 14.37 -10.70 24.25
C ASP A 338 15.17 -9.82 25.24
N ILE A 339 14.73 -9.85 26.49
CA ILE A 339 15.41 -9.31 27.66
C ILE A 339 16.85 -9.85 27.70
N GLU A 340 17.08 -11.06 27.20
CA GLU A 340 18.42 -11.62 27.01
C GLU A 340 19.24 -10.90 25.93
N LEU A 341 18.70 -10.56 24.74
CA LEU A 341 19.42 -9.72 23.78
C LEU A 341 19.79 -8.37 24.38
N PHE A 342 18.85 -7.71 25.05
CA PHE A 342 19.11 -6.43 25.73
C PHE A 342 20.13 -6.58 26.85
N HIS A 343 20.00 -7.55 27.75
CA HIS A 343 20.97 -7.79 28.82
C HIS A 343 22.33 -8.20 28.27
N LYS A 344 22.39 -9.00 27.19
CA LYS A 344 23.64 -9.45 26.57
C LYS A 344 24.37 -8.30 25.88
N ILE A 345 23.67 -7.39 25.20
CA ILE A 345 24.26 -6.17 24.60
C ILE A 345 24.68 -5.18 25.70
N LEU A 346 23.86 -5.03 26.74
CA LEU A 346 24.07 -4.08 27.82
C LEU A 346 25.02 -4.57 28.94
N LYS A 347 25.54 -5.80 28.87
CA LYS A 347 26.69 -6.20 29.71
C LYS A 347 27.86 -5.30 29.37
N GLU A 348 28.49 -4.72 30.40
CA GLU A 348 29.51 -3.67 30.26
C GLU A 348 30.65 -4.06 29.30
N ASP A 349 31.07 -5.33 29.32
CA ASP A 349 32.12 -5.86 28.44
C ASP A 349 31.71 -5.96 26.97
N ASN A 350 30.46 -6.35 26.70
CA ASN A 350 29.94 -6.37 25.33
C ASN A 350 29.70 -4.96 24.81
N TYR A 351 29.25 -4.05 25.67
CA TYR A 351 29.12 -2.65 25.34
C TYR A 351 30.49 -2.02 25.01
N LYS A 352 31.51 -2.27 25.85
CA LYS A 352 32.89 -1.84 25.59
C LYS A 352 33.41 -2.38 24.25
N ARG A 353 33.19 -3.67 23.95
CA ARG A 353 33.55 -4.26 22.65
C ARG A 353 32.83 -3.61 21.48
N ILE A 354 31.54 -3.32 21.59
CA ILE A 354 30.77 -2.62 20.54
C ILE A 354 31.31 -1.21 20.33
N VAL A 355 31.62 -0.50 21.41
CA VAL A 355 32.22 0.85 21.36
C VAL A 355 33.63 0.81 20.77
N GLU A 356 34.43 -0.21 21.10
CA GLU A 356 35.76 -0.42 20.53
C GLU A 356 35.69 -0.74 19.03
N GLU A 357 34.79 -1.64 18.60
CA GLU A 357 34.55 -1.88 17.18
C GLU A 357 34.09 -0.60 16.47
N PHE A 358 33.17 0.15 17.10
CA PHE A 358 32.70 1.45 16.63
C PHE A 358 33.76 2.56 16.67
N ASN A 359 34.83 2.45 17.43
CA ASN A 359 35.91 3.45 17.40
C ASN A 359 37.06 3.04 16.49
N LYS A 360 37.21 1.74 16.19
CA LYS A 360 38.24 1.20 15.29
C LYS A 360 38.06 1.60 13.83
N HIS A 361 36.85 1.98 13.42
CA HIS A 361 36.61 2.40 12.05
C HIS A 361 36.16 3.86 12.03
N ASN A 362 36.57 4.58 10.99
CA ASN A 362 36.38 6.03 10.90
C ASN A 362 34.98 6.32 10.30
N TYR A 363 33.95 6.16 11.12
CA TYR A 363 32.55 6.11 10.67
C TYR A 363 31.97 7.49 10.28
N ARG A 364 31.13 7.50 9.24
CA ARG A 364 30.44 8.72 8.74
C ARG A 364 29.34 9.13 9.73
N LEU A 365 29.22 10.44 10.00
CA LEU A 365 28.16 10.99 10.84
C LEU A 365 26.81 10.85 10.14
N VAL A 366 25.82 10.23 10.80
CA VAL A 366 24.41 10.41 10.45
C VAL A 366 23.95 11.71 11.11
N CYS A 367 24.03 12.81 10.36
CA CYS A 367 23.43 14.07 10.78
C CYS A 367 21.93 14.01 10.50
N ILE A 368 21.13 13.69 11.52
CA ILE A 368 19.71 14.06 11.53
C ILE A 368 19.64 15.47 12.11
N ASP A 369 20.03 16.45 11.31
CA ASP A 369 19.74 17.85 11.60
C ASP A 369 18.32 18.14 11.10
N ARG A 370 17.36 18.19 12.02
CA ARG A 370 15.99 18.65 11.75
C ARG A 370 15.94 20.16 11.59
#